data_AF-A0A172WCW6-F1
#
_entry.id   AF-A0A172WCW6-F1
#
_cell.length_a   1.000
_cell.length_b   1.000
_cell.length_c   1.000
_cell.angle_alpha   90.00
_cell.angle_beta   90.00
_cell.angle_gamma   90.00
#
_symmetry.space_group_name_H-M   'P 1'
#
loop_
_entity.id
_entity.type
_entity.pdbx_description
1 polymer ?
#
loop_
_entity_poly.entity_id
_entity_poly.type
_entity_poly.pdbx_seq_one_letter_code
_entity_poly.pdbx_strand_id
1 'polypeptide(L)'
;MFLSQLSRRCLLRKTAIPDYLRHGVSTKGTTHHEYFVVVWDRHKVHRTDTITSDLIPPLYTFAGEMIDNKSSIISDAKKPNICGNAFSCIAESPDEVRKKMMESVYYQKGIWDMDSVQISALETVHTGDFVADS
;
A
#
# COMPACT_ATOMS: atom_id res chain seq x y z
N MET A 1 -14.44 28.74 51.49
CA MET A 1 -14.76 28.18 50.16
C MET A 1 -13.46 28.18 49.37
N PHE A 2 -12.82 27.02 49.24
CA PHE A 2 -11.43 26.89 48.76
C PHE A 2 -11.36 26.84 47.23
N LEU A 3 -10.34 27.52 46.69
CA LEU A 3 -9.93 27.57 45.28
C LEU A 3 -9.51 26.20 44.75
N SER A 4 -9.87 25.88 43.49
CA SER A 4 -8.98 25.10 42.61
C SER A 4 -9.23 25.39 41.13
N GLN A 5 -8.43 26.30 40.60
CA GLN A 5 -8.08 26.34 39.18
C GLN A 5 -7.13 25.18 38.89
N LEU A 6 -7.51 24.26 38.01
CA LEU A 6 -6.55 23.35 37.38
C LEU A 6 -6.76 23.34 35.87
N SER A 7 -6.05 24.28 35.26
CA SER A 7 -5.61 24.34 33.87
C SER A 7 -5.06 22.98 33.41
N ARG A 8 -5.77 22.33 32.50
CA ARG A 8 -5.27 21.15 31.77
C ARG A 8 -4.34 21.61 30.65
N ARG A 9 -3.12 21.99 30.99
CA ARG A 9 -2.01 22.05 30.00
C ARG A 9 -1.57 20.62 29.71
N CYS A 10 -2.14 20.02 28.67
CA CYS A 10 -1.61 18.81 28.08
C CYS A 10 -0.29 19.17 27.39
N LEU A 11 0.83 18.84 28.05
CA LEU A 11 2.17 18.91 27.46
C LEU A 11 2.26 17.90 26.32
N LEU A 12 1.98 18.36 25.09
CA LEU A 12 2.39 17.68 23.87
C LEU A 12 3.93 17.63 23.88
N ARG A 13 4.48 16.51 24.35
CA ARG A 13 5.87 16.15 24.14
C ARG A 13 6.11 16.14 22.63
N LYS A 14 6.80 17.16 22.13
CA LYS A 14 7.49 17.10 20.83
C LYS A 14 8.56 16.03 20.97
N THR A 15 8.27 14.80 20.59
CA THR A 15 9.30 13.81 20.34
C THR A 15 10.07 14.30 19.11
N ALA A 16 11.22 14.91 19.36
CA ALA A 16 12.19 15.23 18.32
C ALA A 16 12.55 13.92 17.61
N ILE A 17 12.19 13.82 16.33
CA ILE A 17 12.68 12.76 15.47
C ILE A 17 14.20 12.91 15.41
N PRO A 18 14.99 11.87 15.75
CA PRO A 18 16.44 11.94 15.70
C PRO A 18 16.94 12.33 14.30
N ASP A 19 17.91 13.24 14.21
CA ASP A 19 18.39 13.81 12.94
C ASP A 19 18.99 12.76 11.97
N TYR A 20 19.32 11.55 12.44
CA TYR A 20 19.75 10.45 11.56
C TYR A 20 18.62 9.90 10.68
N LEU A 21 17.35 10.09 11.05
CA LEU A 21 16.19 9.76 10.20
C LEU A 21 15.88 10.84 9.15
N ARG A 22 16.59 11.98 9.15
CA ARG A 22 16.37 13.07 8.18
C ARG A 22 17.18 12.93 6.89
N HIS A 23 18.09 11.97 6.82
CA HIS A 23 18.93 11.77 5.65
C HIS A 23 18.27 10.75 4.72
N GLY A 24 17.06 11.09 4.26
CA GLY A 24 16.53 10.50 3.04
C GLY A 24 17.53 10.83 1.93
N VAL A 25 18.15 9.79 1.37
CA VAL A 25 19.07 9.91 0.25
C VAL A 25 18.28 10.46 -0.93
N SER A 26 18.31 11.77 -1.12
CA SER A 26 17.77 12.43 -2.30
C SER A 26 18.67 12.04 -3.47
N THR A 27 18.29 10.99 -4.18
CA THR A 27 18.87 10.65 -5.47
C THR A 27 18.46 11.75 -6.45
N LYS A 28 19.37 12.69 -6.72
CA LYS A 28 19.25 13.56 -7.90
C LYS A 28 19.25 12.66 -9.14
N GLY A 29 18.11 12.54 -9.82
CA GLY A 29 18.13 12.20 -11.25
C GLY A 29 17.14 11.18 -11.80
N THR A 30 16.00 10.89 -11.17
CA THR A 30 14.91 10.17 -11.87
C THR A 30 13.61 10.95 -11.75
N THR A 31 12.94 11.25 -12.87
CA THR A 31 11.55 11.76 -12.88
C THR A 31 10.55 10.73 -12.36
N HIS A 32 11.02 9.51 -12.12
CA HIS A 32 10.24 8.35 -11.76
C HIS A 32 10.41 8.05 -10.27
N HIS A 33 9.28 7.83 -9.60
CA HIS A 33 9.14 7.46 -8.20
C HIS A 33 8.51 6.08 -8.09
N GLU A 34 8.86 5.34 -7.04
CA GLU A 34 8.16 4.10 -6.70
C GLU A 34 6.94 4.43 -5.84
N TYR A 35 5.80 3.83 -6.20
CA TYR A 35 4.53 3.97 -5.48
C TYR A 35 4.04 2.60 -5.04
N PHE A 36 3.53 2.54 -3.82
CA PHE A 36 2.74 1.43 -3.31
C PHE A 36 1.26 1.74 -3.48
N VAL A 37 0.52 0.78 -4.04
CA VAL A 37 -0.87 0.95 -4.43
C VAL A 37 -1.70 -0.14 -3.77
N VAL A 38 -2.81 0.27 -3.19
CA VAL A 38 -3.84 -0.63 -2.67
C VAL A 38 -5.16 -0.29 -3.33
N VAL A 39 -5.86 -1.32 -3.84
CA VAL A 39 -7.16 -1.18 -4.48
C VAL A 39 -8.08 -2.32 -4.07
N TRP A 40 -9.32 -1.98 -3.72
CA TRP A 40 -10.34 -2.96 -3.36
C TRP A 40 -11.22 -3.30 -4.55
N ASP A 41 -11.82 -4.49 -4.48
CA ASP A 41 -12.85 -4.88 -5.42
C ASP A 41 -14.17 -4.18 -5.09
N ARG A 42 -14.96 -3.92 -6.14
CA ARG A 42 -16.35 -3.52 -5.98
C ARG A 42 -17.14 -4.60 -5.25
N HIS A 43 -18.15 -4.15 -4.52
CA HIS A 43 -19.02 -5.06 -3.77
C HIS A 43 -19.73 -6.06 -4.69
N LYS A 44 -19.74 -7.35 -4.29
CA LYS A 44 -20.40 -8.48 -5.00
C LYS A 44 -19.85 -8.82 -6.39
N VAL A 45 -18.61 -8.44 -6.70
CA VAL A 45 -17.95 -8.89 -7.94
C VAL A 45 -17.24 -10.22 -7.70
N HIS A 46 -17.36 -11.15 -8.65
CA HIS A 46 -16.63 -12.41 -8.65
C HIS A 46 -15.43 -12.37 -9.58
N ARG A 47 -14.25 -12.74 -9.09
CA ARG A 47 -12.99 -12.82 -9.86
C ARG A 47 -12.86 -14.06 -10.75
N THR A 48 -13.97 -14.75 -11.07
CA THR A 48 -14.02 -16.18 -11.42
C THR A 48 -13.12 -16.63 -12.57
N ASP A 49 -12.68 -15.73 -13.46
CA ASP A 49 -11.91 -16.06 -14.65
C ASP A 49 -10.68 -15.15 -14.86
N THR A 50 -10.14 -14.53 -13.81
CA THR A 50 -8.97 -13.65 -13.93
C THR A 50 -7.77 -14.32 -13.29
N ILE A 51 -6.95 -14.97 -14.11
CA ILE A 51 -5.70 -15.63 -13.68
C ILE A 51 -4.67 -14.52 -13.42
N THR A 52 -4.03 -14.59 -12.26
CA THR A 52 -3.04 -13.64 -11.73
C THR A 52 -1.81 -13.44 -12.64
N SER A 53 -1.63 -14.24 -13.69
CA SER A 53 -0.51 -14.13 -14.64
C SER A 53 -0.60 -12.92 -15.57
N ASP A 54 -1.80 -12.39 -15.82
CA ASP A 54 -1.99 -11.17 -16.63
C ASP A 54 -1.92 -9.89 -15.78
N LEU A 55 -1.68 -10.03 -14.47
CA LEU A 55 -1.78 -8.98 -13.45
C LEU A 55 -0.58 -8.03 -13.44
N ILE A 56 0.54 -8.46 -14.03
CA ILE A 56 1.82 -7.77 -13.91
C ILE A 56 2.29 -7.37 -15.30
N PRO A 57 1.89 -6.18 -15.79
CA PRO A 57 2.75 -5.44 -16.70
C PRO A 57 4.18 -5.50 -16.13
N PRO A 58 5.23 -5.61 -16.95
CA PRO A 58 6.63 -5.67 -16.50
C PRO A 58 7.11 -4.45 -15.68
N LEU A 59 6.19 -3.53 -15.40
CA LEU A 59 6.34 -2.27 -14.67
C LEU A 59 6.10 -2.39 -13.15
N TYR A 60 5.63 -3.55 -12.65
CA TYR A 60 5.41 -3.73 -11.20
C TYR A 60 6.56 -4.47 -10.54
N THR A 61 7.15 -3.87 -9.49
CA THR A 61 8.25 -4.48 -8.71
C THR A 61 7.75 -5.62 -7.82
N PHE A 62 6.50 -5.51 -7.34
CA PHE A 62 5.80 -6.53 -6.55
C PHE A 62 4.29 -6.41 -6.82
N ALA A 63 3.57 -7.54 -6.80
CA ALA A 63 2.12 -7.55 -6.83
C ALA A 63 1.55 -8.76 -6.08
N GLY A 64 0.40 -8.57 -5.42
CA GLY A 64 -0.29 -9.61 -4.67
C GLY A 64 -1.79 -9.37 -4.54
N GLU A 65 -2.50 -10.42 -4.14
CA GLU A 65 -3.93 -10.39 -3.84
C GLU A 65 -4.15 -10.18 -2.35
N MET A 66 -5.12 -9.33 -1.99
CA MET A 66 -5.54 -9.14 -0.60
C MET A 66 -6.62 -10.14 -0.25
N ILE A 67 -6.53 -10.77 0.93
CA ILE A 67 -7.46 -11.79 1.40
C ILE A 67 -8.33 -11.20 2.52
N ASP A 68 -9.65 -11.40 2.44
CA ASP A 68 -10.59 -11.05 3.50
C ASP A 68 -10.63 -12.14 4.58
N ASN A 69 -10.07 -11.82 5.75
CA ASN A 69 -10.01 -12.70 6.92
C ASN A 69 -11.38 -13.05 7.53
N LYS A 70 -12.48 -12.40 7.12
CA LYS A 70 -13.82 -12.76 7.60
C LYS A 70 -14.26 -14.16 7.17
N SER A 71 -13.58 -14.75 6.17
CA SER A 71 -13.90 -16.07 5.62
C SER A 71 -12.89 -17.16 5.96
N SER A 72 -11.76 -16.83 6.62
CA SER A 72 -10.59 -17.73 6.73
C SER A 72 -10.61 -18.67 7.95
N ILE A 73 -11.66 -18.66 8.79
CA ILE A 73 -11.75 -19.50 10.00
C ILE A 73 -12.74 -20.66 9.85
N ILE A 74 -13.06 -21.10 8.63
CA ILE A 74 -13.82 -22.34 8.44
C ILE A 74 -13.01 -23.28 7.56
N SER A 75 -12.65 -24.40 8.18
CA SER A 75 -11.88 -25.54 7.71
C SER A 75 -12.21 -26.03 6.30
N ASP A 76 -11.17 -26.55 5.66
CA ASP A 76 -11.15 -27.47 4.52
C ASP A 76 -11.61 -26.93 3.15
N ALA A 77 -10.64 -26.82 2.24
CA ALA A 77 -10.77 -26.76 0.77
C ALA A 77 -11.42 -25.51 0.12
N LYS A 78 -11.83 -24.48 0.87
CA LYS A 78 -12.41 -23.27 0.25
C LYS A 78 -11.31 -22.30 -0.21
N LYS A 79 -11.36 -21.88 -1.49
CA LYS A 79 -10.46 -20.84 -2.02
C LYS A 79 -10.56 -19.57 -1.17
N PRO A 80 -9.44 -18.87 -0.88
CA PRO A 80 -9.46 -17.64 -0.10
C PRO A 80 -10.36 -16.60 -0.76
N ASN A 81 -11.12 -15.86 0.05
CA ASN A 81 -11.93 -14.75 -0.45
C ASN A 81 -11.00 -13.57 -0.74
N ILE A 82 -10.69 -13.36 -2.02
CA ILE A 82 -9.89 -12.23 -2.46
C ILE A 82 -10.75 -10.98 -2.47
N CYS A 83 -10.25 -9.89 -1.91
CA CYS A 83 -10.99 -8.62 -1.75
C CYS A 83 -10.32 -7.41 -2.40
N GLY A 84 -9.19 -7.61 -3.08
CA GLY A 84 -8.46 -6.54 -3.74
C GLY A 84 -7.04 -6.93 -4.12
N ASN A 85 -6.24 -5.93 -4.47
CA ASN A 85 -4.83 -6.09 -4.81
C ASN A 85 -3.97 -5.05 -4.11
N ALA A 86 -2.74 -5.45 -3.84
CA ALA A 86 -1.66 -4.55 -3.43
C ALA A 86 -0.46 -4.77 -4.36
N PHE A 87 0.12 -3.71 -4.89
CA PHE A 87 1.28 -3.78 -5.78
C PHE A 87 2.14 -2.53 -5.67
N SER A 88 3.39 -2.63 -6.12
CA SER A 88 4.25 -1.45 -6.31
C SER A 88 4.52 -1.23 -7.79
N CYS A 89 4.65 0.04 -8.17
CA CYS A 89 4.94 0.42 -9.55
C CYS A 89 5.79 1.68 -9.60
N ILE A 90 6.57 1.82 -10.67
CA ILE A 90 7.34 3.02 -10.95
C ILE A 90 6.52 3.94 -11.85
N ALA A 91 6.38 5.21 -11.49
CA ALA A 91 5.66 6.23 -12.25
C ALA A 91 6.20 7.65 -11.96
N GLU A 92 5.93 8.60 -12.83
CA GLU A 92 6.29 10.02 -12.62
C GLU A 92 5.34 10.71 -11.64
N SER A 93 4.09 10.25 -11.54
CA SER A 93 3.07 10.85 -10.68
C SER A 93 1.98 9.85 -10.26
N PRO A 94 1.21 10.14 -9.19
CA PRO A 94 0.04 9.34 -8.83
C PRO A 94 -1.03 9.27 -9.93
N ASP A 95 -1.13 10.30 -10.78
CA ASP A 95 -2.05 10.30 -11.92
C ASP A 95 -1.64 9.29 -12.99
N GLU A 96 -0.33 9.14 -13.22
CA GLU A 96 0.18 8.11 -14.12
C GLU A 96 -0.04 6.71 -13.55
N VAL A 97 0.08 6.53 -12.23
CA VAL A 97 -0.32 5.26 -11.57
C VAL A 97 -1.77 4.93 -11.91
N ARG A 98 -2.69 5.90 -11.78
CA ARG A 98 -4.11 5.68 -12.12
C ARG A 98 -4.30 5.33 -13.60
N LYS A 99 -3.55 5.95 -14.51
CA LYS A 99 -3.60 5.60 -15.94
C LYS A 99 -3.15 4.16 -16.18
N LYS A 100 -2.02 3.73 -15.59
CA LYS A 100 -1.53 2.35 -15.65
C LYS A 100 -2.57 1.35 -15.11
N MET A 101 -3.27 1.70 -14.03
CA MET A 101 -4.35 0.87 -13.48
C MET A 101 -5.50 0.68 -14.46
N MET A 102 -5.82 1.68 -15.28
CA MET A 102 -6.90 1.59 -16.28
C MET A 102 -6.57 0.61 -17.42
N GLU A 103 -5.30 0.26 -17.61
CA GLU A 103 -4.86 -0.75 -18.58
C GLU A 103 -5.05 -2.18 -18.05
N SER A 104 -5.27 -2.33 -16.73
CA SER A 104 -5.45 -3.63 -16.09
C SER A 104 -6.76 -4.32 -16.50
N VAL A 105 -6.70 -5.65 -16.66
CA VAL A 105 -7.88 -6.51 -16.86
C VAL A 105 -8.91 -6.32 -15.73
N TYR A 106 -8.48 -6.06 -14.50
CA TYR A 106 -9.40 -5.83 -13.38
C TYR A 106 -10.19 -4.53 -13.51
N TYR A 107 -9.58 -3.47 -14.03
CA TYR A 107 -10.30 -2.25 -14.36
C TYR A 107 -11.24 -2.47 -15.54
N GLN A 108 -10.75 -3.08 -16.62
CA GLN A 108 -11.53 -3.33 -17.83
C GLN A 108 -12.75 -4.23 -17.58
N LYS A 109 -12.64 -5.19 -16.67
CA LYS A 109 -13.76 -6.06 -16.23
C LYS A 109 -14.64 -5.41 -15.15
N GLY A 110 -14.36 -4.19 -14.72
CA GLY A 110 -15.12 -3.48 -13.68
C GLY A 110 -15.01 -4.13 -12.30
N ILE A 111 -13.93 -4.86 -12.03
CA ILE A 111 -13.68 -5.52 -10.75
C ILE A 111 -13.18 -4.51 -9.72
N TRP A 112 -12.16 -3.72 -10.07
CA TRP A 112 -11.60 -2.74 -9.15
C TRP A 112 -12.54 -1.54 -8.93
N ASP A 113 -12.62 -1.13 -7.68
CA ASP A 113 -13.24 0.11 -7.28
C ASP A 113 -12.20 1.24 -7.31
N MET A 114 -12.20 2.04 -8.38
CA MET A 114 -11.22 3.12 -8.55
C MET A 114 -11.35 4.25 -7.53
N ASP A 115 -12.51 4.36 -6.87
CA ASP A 115 -12.74 5.32 -5.79
C ASP A 115 -12.09 4.85 -4.47
N SER A 116 -11.79 3.56 -4.35
CA SER A 116 -11.11 2.95 -3.19
C SER A 116 -9.58 3.04 -3.25
N VAL A 117 -9.02 3.51 -4.36
CA VAL A 117 -7.58 3.44 -4.65
C VAL A 117 -6.78 4.32 -3.70
N GLN A 118 -5.83 3.69 -3.00
CA GLN A 118 -4.84 4.35 -2.16
C GLN A 118 -3.47 4.25 -2.82
N ILE A 119 -2.80 5.40 -2.98
CA ILE A 119 -1.48 5.50 -3.58
C ILE A 119 -0.58 6.22 -2.59
N SER A 120 0.51 5.57 -2.22
CA SER A 120 1.52 6.09 -1.30
C SER A 120 2.87 6.06 -1.97
N ALA A 121 3.68 7.10 -1.77
CA ALA A 121 5.09 7.05 -2.15
C ALA A 121 5.77 5.92 -1.36
N LEU A 122 6.55 5.09 -2.05
CA LEU A 122 7.32 4.02 -1.43
C LEU A 122 8.77 4.46 -1.34
N GLU A 123 9.26 4.65 -0.12
CA GLU A 123 10.68 4.82 0.14
C GLU A 123 11.27 3.46 0.51
N THR A 124 12.11 2.91 -0.36
CA THR A 124 12.81 1.67 -0.06
C THR A 124 13.92 1.96 0.95
N VAL A 125 13.68 1.56 2.21
CA VAL A 125 14.68 1.64 3.27
C VAL A 125 15.59 0.42 3.14
N HIS A 126 16.82 0.65 2.71
CA HIS A 126 17.88 -0.36 2.80
C HIS A 126 18.32 -0.48 4.26
N THR A 127 17.77 -1.45 4.99
CA THR A 127 18.40 -1.90 6.24
C THR A 127 19.72 -2.55 5.86
N GLY A 128 20.83 -2.00 6.36
CA GLY A 128 22.18 -2.46 6.06
C GLY A 128 22.43 -3.93 6.42
N ASP A 129 23.63 -4.40 6.09
CA ASP A 129 24.01 -5.80 6.22
C ASP A 129 23.65 -6.36 7.61
N PHE A 130 22.90 -7.46 7.60
CA PHE A 130 22.61 -8.23 8.80
C PHE A 130 23.93 -8.86 9.27
N VAL A 131 24.63 -8.21 10.19
CA VAL A 131 25.78 -8.80 10.88
C VAL A 131 25.21 -9.82 11.85
N ALA A 132 25.26 -11.09 11.49
CA ALA A 132 25.00 -12.16 12.42
C ALA A 132 26.13 -12.15 13.45
N ASP A 133 25.83 -11.80 14.70
CA ASP A 133 26.76 -11.99 15.81
C ASP A 133 27.05 -13.49 15.92
N SER A 134 28.29 -13.87 15.59
CA SER A 134 28.85 -15.22 15.67
C SER A 134 29.58 -15.45 16.99
#